data_AF-A0A329LZG4-F1
#
_entry.id   AF-A0A329LZG4-F1
#
_cell.length_a   1.000
_cell.length_b   1.000
_cell.length_c   1.000
_cell.angle_alpha   90.00
_cell.angle_beta   90.00
_cell.angle_gamma   90.00
#
_symmetry.space_group_name_H-M   'P 1'
#
loop_
_entity.id
_entity.type
_entity.pdbx_description
1 polymer ?
#
loop_
_entity_poly.entity_id
_entity_poly.type
_entity_poly.pdbx_seq_one_letter_code
_entity_poly.pdbx_strand_id
1 'polypeptide(L)'
;MDLHTPNPEAYEISGPQPGEYVFILHYLGHVRAVVGNCVVHIMPMGTGVELSELADPALDIGRTVGCSPYENDFTLPEFPDEWRDQSVGWRAEDGPA
;
A
#
# COMPACT_ATOMS: atom_id res chain seq x y z
N MET A 1 -6.50 21.89 -28.55
CA MET A 1 -5.59 21.07 -27.73
C MET A 1 -4.92 20.10 -28.67
N ASP A 2 -3.60 20.09 -28.71
CA ASP A 2 -2.82 19.18 -29.55
C ASP A 2 -2.62 17.88 -28.78
N LEU A 3 -3.28 16.80 -29.21
CA LEU A 3 -3.26 15.48 -28.55
C LEU A 3 -1.89 14.78 -28.67
N HIS A 4 -0.96 15.32 -29.46
CA HIS A 4 0.35 14.72 -29.72
C HIS A 4 1.46 15.26 -28.80
N THR A 5 1.17 16.29 -27.99
CA THR A 5 2.13 16.78 -26.99
C THR A 5 1.90 16.01 -25.68
N PRO A 6 2.88 15.26 -25.17
CA PRO A 6 2.77 14.58 -23.88
C PRO A 6 2.44 15.61 -22.80
N ASN A 7 1.43 15.32 -21.97
CA ASN A 7 1.12 16.21 -20.86
C ASN A 7 2.22 16.06 -19.79
N PRO A 8 3.01 17.10 -19.51
CA PRO A 8 4.06 16.99 -18.49
C PRO A 8 3.48 16.77 -17.08
N GLU A 9 2.21 17.15 -16.86
CA GLU A 9 1.50 16.93 -15.59
C GLU A 9 0.95 15.51 -15.43
N ALA A 10 0.88 14.73 -16.52
CA ALA A 10 0.27 13.41 -16.53
C ALA A 10 0.88 12.53 -17.63
N TYR A 11 1.63 11.51 -17.25
CA TYR A 11 2.24 10.58 -18.21
C TYR A 11 2.28 9.14 -17.69
N GLU A 12 2.47 8.22 -18.63
CA GLU A 12 2.59 6.79 -18.38
C GLU A 12 4.06 6.36 -18.46
N ILE A 13 4.47 5.49 -17.54
CA ILE A 13 5.69 4.71 -17.60
C ILE A 13 5.25 3.25 -17.75
N SER A 14 5.61 2.62 -18.86
CA SER A 14 5.36 1.20 -19.06
C SER A 14 6.23 0.38 -18.11
N GLY A 15 5.64 -0.56 -17.38
CA GLY A 15 6.38 -1.46 -16.52
C GLY A 15 7.19 -2.50 -17.32
N PRO A 16 8.16 -3.17 -16.68
CA PRO A 16 9.01 -4.16 -17.34
C PRO A 16 8.27 -5.45 -17.73
N GLN A 17 7.10 -5.74 -17.13
CA GLN A 17 6.31 -6.93 -17.45
C GLN A 17 4.98 -6.58 -18.15
N PRO A 18 4.44 -7.46 -19.01
CA PRO A 18 3.11 -7.27 -19.59
C PRO A 18 2.03 -7.13 -18.51
N GLY A 19 1.17 -6.13 -18.65
CA GLY A 19 0.14 -5.83 -17.65
C GLY A 19 0.61 -4.94 -16.51
N GLU A 20 1.84 -4.40 -16.59
CA GLU A 20 2.37 -3.40 -15.65
C GLU A 20 2.38 -2.01 -16.26
N TYR A 21 1.76 -1.07 -15.56
CA TYR A 21 1.67 0.33 -15.98
C TYR A 21 1.77 1.24 -14.78
N VAL A 22 2.47 2.37 -14.91
CA VAL A 22 2.56 3.40 -13.88
C VAL A 22 2.10 4.73 -14.47
N PHE A 23 1.19 5.40 -13.77
CA PHE A 23 0.70 6.71 -14.12
C PHE A 23 1.20 7.72 -13.10
N ILE A 24 1.95 8.70 -13.59
CA ILE A 24 2.42 9.84 -12.80
C ILE A 24 1.41 10.97 -12.99
N LEU A 25 0.81 11.43 -11.90
CA LEU A 25 -0.29 12.41 -11.91
C LEU A 25 0.08 13.60 -11.02
N HIS A 26 0.94 14.50 -11.50
CA HIS A 26 1.44 15.65 -10.73
C HIS A 26 0.31 16.57 -10.26
N TYR A 27 -0.70 16.80 -11.10
CA TYR A 27 -1.88 17.60 -10.75
C TYR A 27 -2.72 17.01 -9.59
N LEU A 28 -2.57 15.72 -9.29
CA LEU A 28 -3.21 15.06 -8.14
C LEU A 28 -2.21 14.69 -7.04
N GLY A 29 -0.92 14.99 -7.22
CA GLY A 29 0.13 14.66 -6.27
C GLY A 29 0.26 13.16 -5.98
N HIS A 30 0.02 12.27 -6.94
CA HIS A 30 0.09 10.83 -6.68
C HIS A 30 0.56 9.98 -7.85
N VAL A 31 0.98 8.77 -7.50
CA VAL A 31 1.31 7.70 -8.45
C VAL A 31 0.24 6.63 -8.39
N ARG A 32 -0.17 6.15 -9.55
CA ARG A 32 -1.03 4.99 -9.69
C ARG A 32 -0.32 3.90 -10.48
N ALA A 33 -0.10 2.73 -9.89
CA ALA A 33 0.41 1.58 -10.61
C ALA A 33 -0.68 0.53 -10.79
N VAL A 34 -0.65 -0.15 -11.94
CA VAL A 34 -1.45 -1.33 -12.25
C VAL A 34 -0.47 -2.48 -12.45
N VAL A 35 -0.68 -3.58 -11.73
CA VAL A 35 0.09 -4.83 -11.86
C VAL A 35 -0.91 -5.97 -11.99
N GLY A 36 -1.22 -6.37 -13.22
CA GLY A 36 -2.27 -7.34 -13.50
C GLY A 36 -3.64 -6.87 -12.99
N ASN A 37 -4.16 -7.51 -11.94
CA ASN A 37 -5.43 -7.16 -11.29
C ASN A 37 -5.26 -6.28 -10.04
N CYS A 38 -4.02 -5.95 -9.66
CA CYS A 38 -3.71 -5.11 -8.50
C CYS A 38 -3.57 -3.65 -8.93
N VAL A 39 -4.17 -2.73 -8.16
CA VAL A 39 -4.04 -1.28 -8.37
C VAL A 39 -3.49 -0.64 -7.10
N VAL A 40 -2.33 0.00 -7.21
CA VAL A 40 -1.64 0.66 -6.10
C VAL A 40 -1.74 2.17 -6.28
N HIS A 41 -2.08 2.88 -5.21
CA HIS A 41 -2.15 4.34 -5.18
C HIS A 41 -1.20 4.85 -4.09
N ILE A 42 -0.21 5.66 -4.47
CA ILE A 42 0.73 6.29 -3.52
C ILE A 42 0.57 7.80 -3.57
N MET A 43 0.13 8.38 -2.45
CA MET A 43 -0.04 9.82 -2.26
C MET A 43 1.03 10.32 -1.27
N PRO A 44 2.24 10.70 -1.72
CA PRO A 44 3.26 11.22 -0.82
C PRO A 44 2.84 12.57 -0.24
N MET A 45 2.81 12.68 1.09
CA MET A 45 2.45 13.91 1.78
C MET A 45 3.72 14.66 2.21
N GLY A 46 4.01 15.80 1.57
CA GLY A 46 5.02 16.76 2.05
C GLY A 46 6.48 16.29 2.02
N THR A 47 6.80 15.21 1.30
CA THR A 47 8.13 14.58 1.32
C THR A 47 9.13 15.15 0.32
N GLY A 48 8.71 16.05 -0.59
CA GLY A 48 9.58 16.56 -1.66
C GLY A 48 10.11 15.48 -2.61
N VAL A 49 9.52 14.28 -2.56
CA VAL A 49 9.87 13.14 -3.41
C VAL A 49 9.25 13.36 -4.78
N GLU A 50 10.06 13.22 -5.82
CA GLU A 50 9.57 13.26 -7.19
C GLU A 50 8.70 12.02 -7.44
N LEU A 51 7.50 12.25 -7.99
CA LEU A 51 6.52 11.17 -8.17
C LEU A 51 7.08 10.03 -9.05
N SER A 52 7.93 10.33 -10.03
CA SER A 52 8.57 9.31 -10.87
C SER A 52 9.44 8.33 -10.08
N GLU A 53 10.05 8.75 -8.97
CA GLU A 53 10.86 7.89 -8.10
C GLU A 53 10.03 6.83 -7.38
N LEU A 54 8.71 7.01 -7.33
CA LEU A 54 7.77 6.05 -6.73
C LEU A 54 7.28 4.98 -7.71
N ALA A 55 7.71 5.01 -8.98
CA ALA A 55 7.29 4.04 -9.98
C ALA A 55 7.70 2.61 -9.63
N ASP A 56 8.99 2.37 -9.37
CA ASP A 56 9.51 1.05 -8.99
C ASP A 56 8.91 0.55 -7.66
N PRO A 57 8.86 1.36 -6.57
CA PRO A 57 8.16 0.98 -5.35
C PRO A 57 6.69 0.61 -5.56
N ALA A 58 5.96 1.34 -6.40
CA ALA A 58 4.55 1.07 -6.65
C ALA A 58 4.35 -0.27 -7.38
N LEU A 59 5.23 -0.60 -8.32
CA LEU A 59 5.24 -1.90 -9.00
C LEU A 59 5.59 -3.03 -8.04
N ASP A 60 6.61 -2.87 -7.20
CA ASP A 60 7.02 -3.88 -6.23
C ASP A 60 5.92 -4.17 -5.20
N ILE A 61 5.20 -3.15 -4.74
CA ILE A 61 3.98 -3.34 -3.93
C ILE A 61 2.96 -4.15 -4.72
N GLY A 62 2.65 -3.76 -5.96
CA GLY A 62 1.65 -4.43 -6.79
C GLY A 62 1.97 -5.91 -7.04
N ARG A 63 3.26 -6.25 -7.16
CA ARG A 63 3.75 -7.63 -7.35
C ARG A 63 3.67 -8.50 -6.11
N THR A 64 3.77 -7.89 -4.92
CA THR A 64 3.85 -8.61 -3.65
C THR A 64 2.51 -8.73 -2.93
N VAL A 65 1.57 -7.82 -3.21
CA VAL A 65 0.21 -7.87 -2.68
C VAL A 65 -0.50 -9.13 -3.18
N GLY A 66 -1.00 -9.95 -2.25
CA GLY A 66 -1.66 -11.22 -2.55
C GLY A 66 -0.73 -12.42 -2.75
N CYS A 67 0.59 -12.26 -2.55
CA CYS A 67 1.53 -13.39 -2.49
C CYS A 67 1.44 -14.18 -1.18
N SER A 68 0.77 -13.65 -0.16
CA SER A 68 0.41 -14.39 1.05
C SER A 68 -1.01 -14.94 0.93
N PRO A 69 -1.31 -16.11 1.54
CA PRO A 69 -2.70 -16.52 1.73
C PRO A 69 -3.46 -15.41 2.47
N TYR A 70 -4.75 -15.27 2.16
CA TYR A 70 -5.63 -14.40 2.92
C TYR A 70 -5.66 -14.89 4.38
N GLU A 71 -5.19 -14.05 5.30
CA GLU A 71 -5.30 -14.26 6.74
C GLU A 71 -6.37 -13.30 7.26
N ASN A 72 -7.44 -13.87 7.82
CA ASN A 72 -8.51 -13.07 8.42
C ASN A 72 -8.07 -12.60 9.81
N ASP A 73 -7.53 -11.39 9.88
CA ASP A 73 -7.11 -10.72 11.12
C ASP A 73 -8.28 -10.33 12.05
N PHE A 74 -9.54 -10.51 11.60
CA PHE A 74 -10.72 -10.45 12.47
C PHE A 74 -11.02 -11.77 13.18
N THR A 75 -10.26 -12.84 12.92
CA THR A 75 -10.31 -14.04 13.74
C THR A 75 -9.45 -13.84 14.98
N LEU A 76 -9.97 -14.26 16.14
CA LEU A 76 -9.16 -14.29 17.35
C LEU A 76 -7.95 -15.21 17.11
N PRO A 77 -6.73 -14.78 17.46
CA PRO A 77 -5.58 -15.67 17.35
C PRO A 77 -5.84 -16.95 18.16
N GLU A 78 -5.42 -18.09 17.63
CA GLU A 78 -5.48 -19.35 18.37
C GLU A 78 -4.51 -19.27 19.55
N PHE A 79 -5.06 -19.03 20.75
CA PHE A 79 -4.30 -19.15 21.97
C PHE A 79 -4.21 -20.62 22.37
N PRO A 80 -3.03 -21.11 22.82
CA PRO A 80 -2.91 -22.40 23.47
C PRO A 80 -3.94 -22.52 24.60
N ASP A 81 -4.56 -23.69 24.78
CA ASP A 81 -5.55 -23.89 25.85
C ASP A 81 -4.95 -23.56 27.24
N GLU A 82 -3.64 -23.76 27.41
CA GLU A 82 -2.86 -23.37 28.60
C GLU A 82 -2.92 -21.87 28.94
N TRP A 83 -3.23 -21.01 27.95
CA TRP A 83 -3.33 -19.56 28.10
C TRP A 83 -4.77 -19.09 28.24
N ARG A 84 -5.77 -19.90 27.85
CA ARG A 84 -7.19 -19.57 28.01
C ARG A 84 -7.58 -19.42 29.48
N ASP A 85 -6.97 -20.25 30.34
CA ASP A 85 -7.21 -20.23 31.79
C ASP A 85 -6.33 -19.22 32.55
N GLN A 86 -5.41 -18.52 31.85
CA GLN A 86 -4.57 -17.47 32.44
C GLN A 86 -5.22 -16.08 32.38
N SER A 87 -6.54 -15.99 32.25
CA SER A 87 -7.29 -14.74 32.28
C SER A 87 -7.32 -14.09 33.67
N VAL A 88 -6.15 -13.88 34.26
CA VAL A 88 -5.92 -12.78 35.18
C VAL A 88 -5.91 -11.52 34.30
N GLY A 89 -7.11 -10.99 34.04
CA GLY A 89 -7.26 -9.75 33.30
C GLY A 89 -6.34 -8.67 33.85
N TRP A 90 -5.89 -7.77 32.98
CA TRP A 90 -5.07 -6.61 33.36
C TRP A 90 -5.75 -5.86 34.50
N ARG A 91 -5.16 -5.91 35.71
CA ARG A 91 -5.52 -5.00 36.78
C ARG A 91 -4.77 -3.70 36.50
N ALA A 92 -5.51 -2.62 36.23
CA ALA A 92 -4.94 -1.30 36.40
C ALA A 92 -4.56 -1.18 37.89
N GLU A 93 -3.31 -0.83 38.19
CA GLU A 93 -2.95 -0.44 39.56
C GLU A 93 -3.79 0.80 39.90
N ASP A 94 -4.79 0.64 40.76
CA ASP A 94 -5.42 1.76 41.44
C ASP A 94 -4.34 2.41 42.31
N GLY A 95 -3.74 3.49 41.79
CA GLY A 95 -2.85 4.35 42.55
C GLY A 95 -3.60 5.04 43.71
N PRO A 96 -2.95 5.29 44.85
CA PRO A 96 -3.63 5.65 46.10
C PRO A 96 -4.21 7.06 46.08
N ALA A 97 -5.31 7.23 46.82
CA ALA A 97 -5.94 8.51 47.18
C ALA A 97 -5.13 9.29 48.23
#